data_AF-A0A7S0BD78-F1
#
_entry.id   AF-A0A7S0BD78-F1
#
_cell.length_a   1.000
_cell.length_b   1.000
_cell.length_c   1.000
_cell.angle_alpha   90.00
_cell.angle_beta   90.00
_cell.angle_gamma   90.00
#
_symmetry.space_group_name_H-M   'P 1'
#
loop_
_entity.id
_entity.type
_entity.pdbx_description
1 polymer ?
#
loop_
_entity_poly.entity_id
_entity_poly.type
_entity_poly.pdbx_seq_one_letter_code
_entity_poly.pdbx_strand_id
1 'polypeptide(L)'
;AAALQREVAERYRAGSFQQRLRELEAAFGHGTPQMVLKVRELCLSEQALVLPRYGFAAGEQGVADMERALKPLELDTEVRRWANRARAAVGLPTRTREMAERVALEDRQDDGGLFDWGSLDMREEQADELRPAAFVFGNRVCRVLQRRLLDQEGPEGTGLQVW
;
A
#
# COMPACT_ATOMS: atom_id res chain seq x y z
N ALA A 1 -11.11 -15.06 -12.14
CA ALA A 1 -10.16 -14.16 -11.44
C ALA A 1 -9.52 -13.14 -12.38
N ALA A 2 -8.68 -13.55 -13.35
CA ALA A 2 -7.98 -12.61 -14.23
C ALA A 2 -8.92 -11.69 -15.04
N ALA A 3 -10.04 -12.21 -15.56
CA ALA A 3 -11.05 -11.42 -16.27
C ALA A 3 -11.64 -10.29 -15.41
N LEU A 4 -11.97 -10.58 -14.15
CA LEU A 4 -12.45 -9.60 -13.18
C LEU A 4 -11.40 -8.50 -12.97
N GLN A 5 -10.17 -8.88 -12.63
CA GLN A 5 -9.08 -7.93 -12.38
C GLN A 5 -8.77 -7.06 -13.60
N ARG A 6 -8.84 -7.65 -14.80
CA ARG A 6 -8.72 -6.92 -16.06
C ARG A 6 -9.80 -5.85 -16.20
N GLU A 7 -11.05 -6.21 -15.97
CA GLU A 7 -12.18 -5.29 -16.13
C GLU A 7 -12.11 -4.13 -15.11
N VAL A 8 -11.77 -4.41 -13.85
CA VAL A 8 -11.52 -3.37 -12.84
C VAL A 8 -10.39 -2.43 -13.29
N ALA A 9 -9.27 -2.99 -13.76
CA ALA A 9 -8.14 -2.20 -14.25
C ALA A 9 -8.50 -1.33 -15.47
N GLU A 10 -9.30 -1.85 -16.40
CA GLU A 10 -9.78 -1.10 -17.57
C GLU A 10 -10.68 0.06 -17.16
N ARG A 11 -11.55 -0.11 -16.16
CA ARG A 11 -12.39 0.98 -15.63
C ARG A 11 -11.57 2.07 -14.95
N TYR A 12 -10.58 1.71 -14.13
CA TYR A 12 -9.70 2.71 -13.53
C TYR A 12 -8.87 3.46 -14.58
N ARG A 13 -8.57 2.84 -15.73
CA ARG A 13 -7.87 3.51 -16.83
C ARG A 13 -8.78 4.36 -17.72
N ALA A 14 -10.10 4.32 -17.52
CA ALA A 14 -11.03 5.11 -18.32
C ALA A 14 -10.78 6.62 -18.11
N GLY A 15 -10.91 7.40 -19.18
CA GLY A 15 -10.65 8.84 -19.14
C GLY A 15 -11.52 9.59 -18.13
N SER A 16 -12.78 9.18 -17.97
CA SER A 16 -13.71 9.74 -16.98
C SER A 16 -13.27 9.49 -15.54
N PHE A 17 -12.77 8.29 -15.23
CA PHE A 17 -12.23 7.97 -13.91
C PHE A 17 -10.97 8.78 -13.61
N GLN A 18 -10.03 8.79 -14.57
CA GLN A 18 -8.76 9.53 -14.44
C GLN A 18 -8.98 11.04 -14.31
N GLN A 19 -10.01 11.58 -14.95
CA GLN A 19 -10.42 12.97 -14.76
C GLN A 19 -10.88 13.24 -13.33
N ARG A 20 -11.80 12.42 -12.79
CA ARG A 20 -12.28 12.54 -11.41
C ARG A 20 -11.14 12.39 -10.40
N LEU A 21 -10.20 11.48 -10.65
CA LEU A 21 -9.03 11.30 -9.79
C LEU A 21 -8.18 12.58 -9.72
N ARG A 22 -7.93 13.26 -10.86
CA ARG A 22 -7.22 14.55 -10.89
C ARG A 22 -7.99 15.67 -10.20
N GLU A 23 -9.31 15.70 -10.34
CA GLU A 23 -10.17 16.68 -9.67
C GLU A 23 -10.10 16.54 -8.14
N LEU A 24 -10.09 15.29 -7.64
CA LEU A 24 -9.89 15.01 -6.22
C LEU A 24 -8.48 15.45 -5.75
N GLU A 25 -7.44 15.14 -6.54
CA GLU A 25 -6.06 15.53 -6.22
C GLU A 25 -5.89 17.04 -6.13
N ALA A 26 -6.50 17.79 -7.06
CA ALA A 26 -6.50 19.25 -7.05
C ALA A 26 -7.27 19.84 -5.85
N ALA A 27 -8.34 19.17 -5.40
CA ALA A 27 -9.19 19.66 -4.32
C ALA A 27 -8.63 19.39 -2.92
N PHE A 28 -8.03 18.22 -2.70
CA PHE A 28 -7.61 17.76 -1.37
C PHE A 28 -6.09 17.69 -1.19
N GLY A 29 -5.32 17.84 -2.26
CA GLY A 29 -3.87 17.63 -2.27
C GLY A 29 -3.51 16.14 -2.35
N HIS A 30 -2.37 15.86 -2.97
CA HIS A 30 -1.86 14.50 -3.11
C HIS A 30 -1.52 13.87 -1.74
N GLY A 31 -1.88 12.60 -1.55
CA GLY A 31 -1.53 11.83 -0.35
C GLY A 31 -2.23 12.23 0.95
N THR A 32 -3.10 13.24 0.96
CA THR A 32 -3.81 13.63 2.18
C THR A 32 -4.83 12.56 2.62
N PRO A 33 -5.11 12.40 3.92
CA PRO A 33 -6.11 11.42 4.38
C PRO A 33 -7.48 11.61 3.73
N GLN A 34 -7.90 12.86 3.50
CA GLN A 34 -9.14 13.20 2.82
C GLN A 34 -9.12 12.74 1.36
N MET A 35 -8.00 12.93 0.66
CA MET A 35 -7.80 12.42 -0.70
C MET A 35 -7.92 10.89 -0.74
N VAL A 36 -7.23 10.18 0.16
CA VAL A 36 -7.27 8.71 0.23
C VAL A 36 -8.70 8.19 0.42
N LEU A 37 -9.47 8.80 1.32
CA LEU A 37 -10.88 8.44 1.53
C LEU A 37 -11.72 8.66 0.27
N LYS A 38 -11.54 9.79 -0.42
CA LYS A 38 -12.31 10.10 -1.64
C LYS A 38 -11.92 9.23 -2.82
N VAL A 39 -10.64 8.88 -2.96
CA VAL A 39 -10.19 7.90 -3.96
C VAL A 39 -10.77 6.53 -3.67
N ARG A 40 -10.83 6.09 -2.42
CA ARG A 40 -11.47 4.83 -2.03
C ARG A 40 -12.96 4.81 -2.42
N GLU A 41 -13.71 5.88 -2.13
CA GLU A 41 -15.12 6.01 -2.54
C GLU A 41 -15.28 5.92 -4.07
N LEU A 42 -14.40 6.61 -4.81
CA LEU A 42 -14.40 6.58 -6.27
C LEU A 42 -14.12 5.17 -6.81
N CYS A 43 -13.09 4.50 -6.28
CA CYS A 43 -12.74 3.11 -6.62
C CYS A 43 -13.89 2.14 -6.36
N LEU A 44 -14.55 2.28 -5.21
CA LEU A 44 -15.70 1.45 -4.82
C LEU A 44 -16.87 1.63 -5.78
N SER A 45 -17.15 2.88 -6.22
CA SER A 45 -18.23 3.16 -7.16
C SER A 45 -18.05 2.46 -8.51
N GLU A 46 -16.81 2.35 -9.00
CA GLU A 46 -16.50 1.62 -10.23
C GLU A 46 -16.52 0.10 -10.02
N GLN A 47 -16.01 -0.39 -8.89
CA GLN A 47 -16.04 -1.82 -8.55
C GLN A 47 -17.48 -2.32 -8.41
N ALA A 48 -18.39 -1.53 -7.82
CA ALA A 48 -19.80 -1.88 -7.67
C ALA A 48 -20.50 -2.16 -9.01
N LEU A 49 -20.01 -1.61 -10.13
CA LEU A 49 -20.52 -1.89 -11.48
C LEU A 49 -20.01 -3.21 -12.07
N VAL A 50 -18.86 -3.70 -11.59
CA VAL A 50 -18.17 -4.90 -12.10
C VAL A 50 -18.51 -6.11 -11.26
N LEU A 51 -18.45 -5.98 -9.94
CA LEU A 51 -18.55 -7.07 -8.96
C LEU A 51 -19.76 -8.00 -9.15
N PRO A 52 -21.00 -7.50 -9.37
CA PRO A 52 -22.17 -8.35 -9.57
C PRO A 52 -22.05 -9.33 -10.74
N ARG A 53 -21.33 -8.95 -11.80
CA ARG A 53 -21.13 -9.81 -12.98
C ARG A 53 -20.26 -11.03 -12.70
N TYR A 54 -19.52 -11.00 -11.60
CA TYR A 54 -18.66 -12.10 -11.14
C TYR A 54 -19.19 -12.76 -9.86
N GLY A 55 -20.43 -12.47 -9.47
CA GLY A 55 -21.08 -13.10 -8.32
C GLY A 55 -20.77 -12.48 -6.96
N PHE A 56 -20.19 -11.27 -6.92
CA PHE A 56 -19.94 -10.53 -5.68
C PHE A 56 -20.99 -9.42 -5.49
N ALA A 57 -21.27 -9.04 -4.24
CA ALA A 57 -22.18 -7.94 -3.94
C ALA A 57 -21.65 -6.59 -4.48
N ALA A 58 -22.54 -5.67 -4.84
CA ALA A 58 -22.16 -4.30 -5.17
C ALA A 58 -21.94 -3.50 -3.87
N GLY A 59 -20.69 -3.34 -3.44
CA GLY A 59 -20.35 -2.57 -2.23
C GLY A 59 -19.11 -3.10 -1.52
N GLU A 60 -18.82 -2.55 -0.34
CA GLU A 60 -17.60 -2.85 0.41
C GLU A 60 -17.49 -4.33 0.78
N GLN A 61 -18.60 -4.95 1.18
CA GLN A 61 -18.64 -6.38 1.48
C GLN A 61 -18.25 -7.23 0.27
N GLY A 62 -18.72 -6.86 -0.93
CA GLY A 62 -18.36 -7.58 -2.15
C GLY A 62 -16.91 -7.38 -2.55
N VAL A 63 -16.32 -6.21 -2.28
CA VAL A 63 -14.87 -5.98 -2.44
C VAL A 63 -14.09 -6.89 -1.49
N ALA A 64 -14.47 -6.95 -0.20
CA ALA A 64 -13.81 -7.80 0.78
C ALA A 64 -13.92 -9.29 0.41
N ASP A 65 -15.09 -9.74 -0.06
CA ASP A 65 -15.29 -11.13 -0.51
C ASP A 65 -14.49 -11.42 -1.79
N MET A 66 -14.41 -10.48 -2.73
CA MET A 66 -13.56 -10.56 -3.91
C MET A 66 -12.09 -10.68 -3.54
N GLU A 67 -11.59 -9.83 -2.63
CA GLU A 67 -10.20 -9.88 -2.17
C GLU A 67 -9.89 -11.22 -1.50
N ARG A 68 -10.78 -11.71 -0.63
CA ARG A 68 -10.64 -13.04 -0.01
C ARG A 68 -10.58 -14.15 -1.06
N ALA A 69 -11.42 -14.09 -2.09
CA ALA A 69 -11.46 -15.08 -3.16
C ALA A 69 -10.21 -15.02 -4.09
N LEU A 70 -9.61 -13.85 -4.25
CA LEU A 70 -8.41 -13.67 -5.08
C LEU A 70 -7.10 -13.94 -4.34
N LYS A 71 -7.11 -13.93 -3.00
CA LYS A 71 -5.94 -14.15 -2.16
C LYS A 71 -5.15 -15.43 -2.51
N PRO A 72 -5.78 -16.62 -2.69
CA PRO A 72 -5.05 -17.82 -3.10
C PRO A 72 -4.38 -17.72 -4.48
N LEU A 73 -4.77 -16.73 -5.28
CA LEU A 73 -4.32 -16.51 -6.65
C LEU A 73 -3.33 -15.34 -6.76
N GLU A 74 -2.83 -14.78 -5.66
CA GLU A 74 -1.93 -13.60 -5.69
C GLU A 74 -0.59 -13.91 -6.39
N LEU A 75 -0.15 -15.18 -6.38
CA LEU A 75 1.03 -15.63 -7.11
C LEU A 75 0.79 -15.90 -8.59
N ASP A 76 -0.47 -16.00 -9.02
CA ASP A 76 -0.82 -16.16 -10.43
C ASP A 76 -0.37 -14.93 -11.24
N THR A 77 0.34 -15.19 -12.34
CA THR A 77 1.00 -14.13 -13.09
C THR A 77 0.01 -13.20 -13.79
N GLU A 78 -1.11 -13.73 -14.29
CA GLU A 78 -2.12 -12.91 -14.96
C GLU A 78 -2.93 -12.08 -13.97
N VAL A 79 -3.38 -12.69 -12.87
CA VAL A 79 -4.09 -12.00 -11.79
C VAL A 79 -3.23 -10.85 -11.25
N ARG A 80 -1.96 -11.13 -10.90
CA ARG A 80 -1.02 -10.11 -10.42
C ARG A 80 -0.78 -9.00 -11.44
N ARG A 81 -0.61 -9.36 -12.72
CA ARG A 81 -0.40 -8.37 -13.80
C ARG A 81 -1.57 -7.37 -13.87
N TRP A 82 -2.80 -7.86 -13.78
CA TRP A 82 -3.98 -6.99 -13.86
C TRP A 82 -4.21 -6.21 -12.56
N ALA A 83 -3.99 -6.82 -11.40
CA ALA A 83 -4.03 -6.12 -10.12
C ALA A 83 -3.02 -4.96 -10.07
N ASN A 84 -1.79 -5.18 -10.55
CA ASN A 84 -0.77 -4.13 -10.65
C ASN A 84 -1.15 -3.01 -11.61
N ARG A 85 -1.87 -3.32 -12.70
CA ARG A 85 -2.40 -2.30 -13.61
C ARG A 85 -3.50 -1.47 -12.96
N ALA A 86 -4.37 -2.09 -12.17
CA ALA A 86 -5.37 -1.36 -11.38
C ALA A 86 -4.70 -0.45 -10.35
N ARG A 87 -3.71 -0.95 -9.59
CA ARG A 87 -2.91 -0.16 -8.62
C ARG A 87 -2.24 1.04 -9.28
N ALA A 88 -1.52 0.81 -10.39
CA ALA A 88 -0.84 1.88 -11.12
C ALA A 88 -1.83 2.95 -11.63
N ALA A 89 -3.04 2.56 -12.03
CA ALA A 89 -4.06 3.51 -12.49
C ALA A 89 -4.56 4.45 -11.38
N VAL A 90 -4.44 4.07 -10.10
CA VAL A 90 -4.80 4.92 -8.96
C VAL A 90 -3.58 5.57 -8.30
N GLY A 91 -2.41 5.48 -8.92
CA GLY A 91 -1.16 6.06 -8.41
C GLY A 91 -0.44 5.22 -7.34
N LEU A 92 -0.87 3.98 -7.12
CA LEU A 92 -0.24 3.08 -6.14
C LEU A 92 0.94 2.31 -6.76
N PRO A 93 1.98 1.99 -5.95
CA PRO A 93 3.12 1.21 -6.43
C PRO A 93 2.70 -0.21 -6.83
N THR A 94 3.37 -0.75 -7.85
CA THR A 94 3.18 -2.13 -8.31
C THR A 94 3.81 -3.11 -7.32
N ARG A 95 3.13 -4.21 -7.04
CA ARG A 95 3.68 -5.28 -6.20
C ARG A 95 4.59 -6.19 -7.02
N THR A 96 5.81 -6.39 -6.53
CA THR A 96 6.69 -7.42 -7.09
C THR A 96 6.21 -8.81 -6.69
N ARG A 97 6.73 -9.85 -7.36
CA ARG A 97 6.48 -11.23 -6.96
C ARG A 97 6.98 -11.51 -5.54
N GLU A 98 8.16 -11.00 -5.20
CA GLU A 98 8.76 -11.16 -3.87
C GLU A 98 7.89 -10.53 -2.77
N MET A 99 7.34 -9.32 -3.01
CA MET A 99 6.39 -8.70 -2.08
C MET A 99 5.13 -9.54 -1.89
N ALA A 100 4.57 -10.07 -2.99
CA ALA A 100 3.39 -10.94 -2.93
C ALA A 100 3.70 -12.26 -2.17
N GLU A 101 4.87 -12.85 -2.39
CA GLU A 101 5.32 -14.05 -1.66
C GLU A 101 5.52 -13.75 -0.17
N ARG A 102 6.10 -12.60 0.19
CA ARG A 102 6.26 -12.16 1.59
C ARG A 102 4.90 -12.00 2.28
N VAL A 103 3.96 -11.28 1.67
CA VAL A 103 2.62 -11.09 2.22
C VAL A 103 1.90 -12.43 2.38
N ALA A 104 1.96 -13.30 1.36
CA ALA A 104 1.34 -14.63 1.43
C ALA A 104 1.95 -15.55 2.50
N LEU A 105 3.21 -15.32 2.90
CA LEU A 105 3.87 -16.04 4.00
C LEU A 105 3.46 -15.48 5.37
N GLU A 106 3.43 -14.15 5.52
CA GLU A 106 3.01 -13.48 6.77
C GLU A 106 1.56 -13.84 7.11
N ASP A 107 0.67 -13.83 6.13
CA ASP A 107 -0.74 -14.21 6.30
C ASP A 107 -0.96 -15.65 6.76
N ARG A 108 -0.04 -16.58 6.46
CA ARG A 108 -0.13 -17.96 6.97
C ARG A 108 0.26 -18.08 8.43
N GLN A 109 0.98 -17.09 8.96
CA GLN A 109 1.42 -17.06 10.35
C GLN A 109 0.42 -16.32 11.24
N ASP A 110 -0.49 -15.56 10.65
CA ASP A 110 -1.55 -14.86 11.37
C ASP A 110 -2.83 -15.72 11.34
N ASP A 111 -2.96 -16.61 12.33
CA ASP A 111 -3.96 -17.69 12.44
C ASP A 111 -5.44 -17.23 12.58
N GLY A 112 -5.77 -16.00 12.16
CA GLY A 112 -7.12 -15.46 12.25
C GLY A 112 -7.23 -13.93 12.31
N GLY A 113 -6.11 -13.21 12.25
CA GLY A 113 -6.11 -11.75 12.14
C GLY A 113 -6.59 -11.29 10.76
N LEU A 114 -7.67 -10.51 10.72
CA LEU A 114 -8.12 -9.83 9.50
C LEU A 114 -7.04 -8.81 9.10
N PHE A 115 -6.15 -9.19 8.17
CA PHE A 115 -5.03 -8.36 7.74
C PHE A 115 -5.52 -7.06 7.09
N ASP A 116 -5.14 -5.92 7.68
CA ASP A 116 -5.45 -4.58 7.18
C ASP A 116 -4.40 -4.14 6.16
N TRP A 117 -4.80 -4.12 4.89
CA TRP A 117 -3.95 -3.67 3.78
C TRP A 117 -3.48 -2.21 3.89
N GLY A 118 -4.19 -1.35 4.65
CA GLY A 118 -3.75 0.01 4.91
C GLY A 118 -2.47 0.09 5.76
N SER A 119 -2.18 -0.96 6.52
CA SER A 119 -1.01 -1.02 7.40
C SER A 119 0.31 -1.27 6.65
N LEU A 120 0.27 -1.83 5.44
CA LEU A 120 1.47 -2.17 4.67
C LEU A 120 2.04 -0.96 3.91
N ASP A 121 1.15 -0.18 3.28
CA ASP A 121 1.55 1.04 2.57
C ASP A 121 2.12 2.10 3.56
N MET A 122 1.61 2.19 4.81
CA MET A 122 2.19 3.09 5.83
C MET A 122 3.51 2.61 6.44
N ARG A 123 3.75 1.29 6.51
CA ARG A 123 5.01 0.75 7.08
C ARG A 123 6.18 0.84 6.10
N GLU A 124 5.92 0.76 4.80
CA GLU A 124 6.97 0.84 3.78
C GLU A 124 7.47 2.29 3.59
N GLU A 125 6.59 3.30 3.67
CA GLU A 125 7.01 4.71 3.76
C GLU A 125 7.85 5.00 5.02
N GLN A 126 7.50 4.42 6.18
CA GLN A 126 8.33 4.54 7.39
C GLN A 126 9.67 3.79 7.29
N ALA A 127 9.75 2.74 6.46
CA ALA A 127 10.99 2.00 6.24
C ALA A 127 11.99 2.76 5.34
N ASP A 128 11.50 3.57 4.39
CA ASP A 128 12.37 4.44 3.58
C ASP A 128 12.83 5.69 4.35
N GLU A 129 12.07 6.17 5.35
CA GLU A 129 12.53 7.19 6.32
C GLU A 129 13.63 6.67 7.27
N LEU A 130 13.80 5.35 7.37
CA LEU A 130 14.87 4.70 8.14
C LEU A 130 16.15 4.47 7.31
N ARG A 131 16.32 5.11 6.15
CA ARG A 131 17.67 5.24 5.58
C ARG A 131 18.49 6.10 6.54
N PRO A 132 19.57 5.58 7.17
CA PRO A 132 20.38 6.38 8.05
C PRO A 132 20.90 7.56 7.25
N ALA A 133 20.49 8.77 7.63
CA ALA A 133 20.92 9.99 6.98
C ALA A 133 22.45 9.98 6.93
N ALA A 134 22.97 9.87 5.71
CA ALA A 134 24.40 9.94 5.48
C ALA A 134 24.78 11.42 5.45
N PHE A 135 25.60 11.83 6.41
CA PHE A 135 26.12 13.20 6.45
C PHE A 135 27.58 13.19 5.99
N VAL A 136 27.97 14.23 5.28
CA VAL A 136 29.36 14.44 4.88
C VAL A 136 30.00 15.38 5.89
N PHE A 137 31.01 14.90 6.61
CA PHE A 137 31.82 15.71 7.53
C PHE A 137 33.27 15.69 7.05
N GLY A 138 33.73 16.81 6.48
CA GLY A 138 34.98 16.86 5.72
C GLY A 138 34.91 15.99 4.46
N ASN A 139 35.96 15.19 4.19
CA ASN A 139 36.05 14.29 3.03
C ASN A 139 35.59 12.85 3.34
N ARG A 140 34.78 12.64 4.39
CA ARG A 140 34.30 11.32 4.79
C ARG A 140 32.77 11.29 4.83
N VAL A 141 32.21 10.18 4.35
CA VAL A 141 30.78 9.89 4.47
C VAL A 141 30.55 9.18 5.80
N CYS A 142 29.86 9.85 6.71
CA CYS A 142 29.51 9.31 8.02
C CYS A 142 28.07 8.79 7.98
N ARG A 143 27.84 7.60 8.54
CA ARG A 143 26.50 7.06 8.76
C ARG A 143 26.16 7.20 10.24
N VAL A 144 25.05 7.86 10.55
CA VAL A 144 24.56 7.89 11.93
C VAL A 144 24.03 6.50 12.25
N LEU A 145 24.83 5.72 12.99
CA LEU A 145 24.33 4.52 13.66
C LEU A 145 23.57 4.98 14.89
N GLN A 146 22.28 5.31 14.73
CA GLN A 146 21.43 5.57 15.88
C GLN A 146 21.16 4.23 16.58
N ARG A 147 22.09 3.80 17.42
CA ARG A 147 21.79 2.79 18.44
C ARG A 147 21.09 3.53 19.55
N ARG A 148 19.76 3.42 19.64
CA ARG A 148 19.04 3.71 20.89
C ARG A 148 19.67 2.79 21.95
N LEU A 149 20.57 3.33 22.75
CA LEU A 149 20.86 2.75 24.05
C LEU A 149 19.57 2.96 24.84
N LEU A 150 18.92 1.87 25.23
CA LEU A 150 17.86 1.93 26.24
C LEU A 150 18.47 2.67 27.43
N ASP A 151 17.84 3.77 27.80
CA ASP A 151 18.22 4.56 28.96
C ASP A 151 18.43 3.61 30.14
N GLN A 152 19.68 3.50 30.59
CA GLN A 152 19.91 2.97 31.92
C GLN A 152 19.41 4.06 32.86
N GLU A 153 18.31 3.76 33.56
CA GLU A 153 17.69 4.61 34.56
C GLU A 153 18.74 5.08 35.59
N GLY A 154 19.19 6.32 35.42
CA GLY A 154 20.09 6.99 36.34
C GLY A 154 19.87 8.50 36.22
N PRO A 155 19.62 9.23 37.32
CA PRO A 155 19.18 10.63 37.26
C PRO A 155 20.30 11.64 36.91
N GLU A 156 21.51 11.20 36.55
CA GLU A 156 22.64 12.11 36.33
C GLU A 156 23.45 11.68 35.10
N GLY A 157 23.07 12.16 33.91
CA GLY A 157 23.96 12.10 32.76
C GLY A 157 23.31 12.23 31.39
N THR A 158 22.89 13.42 30.97
CA THR A 158 22.75 13.73 29.54
C THR A 158 24.13 14.06 28.96
N GLY A 159 24.98 13.03 28.86
CA GLY A 159 26.24 13.09 28.14
C GLY A 159 26.06 12.66 26.70
N LEU A 160 25.87 13.61 25.79
CA LEU A 160 25.93 13.38 24.34
C LEU A 160 27.40 13.13 23.98
N GLN A 161 27.83 11.87 23.93
CA GLN A 161 29.13 11.50 23.36
C GLN A 161 28.98 11.28 21.85
N VAL A 162 29.55 12.19 21.07
CA VAL A 162 29.75 12.04 19.63
C VAL A 162 31.13 11.40 19.43
N TRP A 163 31.19 10.23 18.81
CA TRP A 163 32.42 9.56 18.36
C TRP A 163 32.65 9.82 16.88
#